data_AF-A0A1N7GQ57-F1
#
_entry.id   AF-A0A1N7GQ57-F1
#
_cell.length_a   1.000
_cell.length_b   1.000
_cell.length_c   1.000
_cell.angle_alpha   90.00
_cell.angle_beta   90.00
_cell.angle_gamma   90.00
#
_symmetry.space_group_name_H-M   'P 1'
#
loop_
_entity.id
_entity.type
_entity.pdbx_description
1 polymer ?
#
loop_
_entity_poly.entity_id
_entity_poly.type
_entity_poly.pdbx_seq_one_letter_code
_entity_poly.pdbx_strand_id
1 'polypeptide(L)'
;MAFSRFTTAVVALALITVSIAGAAGLGAAAVTDMANEEVIFDDSSNLTVSVDWRDGADSSATADITVYGEDAYHVDGDDVTDSHLNATTLTGTVAEFDTENVSNDTSFDVELDSSATTVTIAAADIADDGTVDLSTHTADSLTADDTILSVTATADTVVSDSMTADPGNTTEAEYTTADGLTDGDSYRVIVSADDTEADSVTVDDGSIGGIFTGADGSPGFGVGVAVIAIASAMVARVRLGGGS
;
A
#
# COMPACT_ATOMS: atom_id res chain seq x y z
N MET A 1 -3.87 -15.07 -57.57
CA MET A 1 -3.94 -15.61 -56.19
C MET A 1 -3.95 -14.42 -55.26
N ALA A 2 -5.08 -14.23 -54.57
CA ALA A 2 -5.32 -13.10 -53.69
C ALA A 2 -4.69 -13.40 -52.32
N PHE A 3 -3.83 -12.51 -51.82
CA PHE A 3 -3.40 -12.56 -50.43
C PHE A 3 -4.33 -11.72 -49.58
N SER A 4 -4.85 -12.38 -48.55
CA SER A 4 -5.87 -11.94 -47.62
C SER A 4 -5.37 -10.85 -46.68
N ARG A 5 -6.31 -10.04 -46.24
CA ARG A 5 -6.18 -8.89 -45.33
C ARG A 5 -5.67 -9.36 -43.96
N PHE A 6 -4.54 -8.82 -43.50
CA PHE A 6 -4.19 -8.85 -42.08
C PHE A 6 -5.01 -7.77 -41.37
N THR A 7 -5.98 -8.24 -40.61
CA THR A 7 -6.80 -7.46 -39.69
C THR A 7 -5.90 -6.91 -38.59
N THR A 8 -5.70 -5.59 -38.57
CA THR A 8 -5.15 -4.88 -37.41
C THR A 8 -6.14 -5.00 -36.27
N ALA A 9 -5.91 -5.97 -35.38
CA ALA A 9 -6.61 -6.03 -34.10
C ALA A 9 -6.02 -4.90 -33.23
N VAL A 10 -6.72 -3.78 -33.18
CA VAL A 10 -6.52 -2.75 -32.16
C VAL A 10 -6.94 -3.40 -30.84
N VAL A 11 -5.97 -3.88 -30.07
CA VAL A 11 -6.19 -4.28 -28.68
C VAL A 11 -6.47 -2.99 -27.92
N ALA A 12 -7.76 -2.74 -27.67
CA ALA A 12 -8.17 -1.74 -26.72
C ALA A 12 -7.72 -2.23 -25.35
N LEU A 13 -6.58 -1.72 -24.89
CA LEU A 13 -6.10 -1.87 -23.52
C LEU A 13 -7.15 -1.19 -22.63
N ALA A 14 -8.08 -1.99 -22.11
CA ALA A 14 -8.95 -1.57 -21.04
C ALA A 14 -8.07 -1.49 -19.80
N LEU A 15 -7.65 -0.28 -19.44
CA LEU A 15 -7.07 0.04 -18.15
C LEU A 15 -8.12 -0.34 -17.09
N ILE A 16 -8.00 -1.55 -16.54
CA ILE A 16 -8.72 -1.93 -15.35
C ILE A 16 -7.82 -1.48 -14.22
N THR A 17 -8.05 -0.27 -13.73
CA THR A 17 -7.54 0.16 -12.44
C THR A 17 -8.12 -0.80 -11.42
N VAL A 18 -7.33 -1.78 -10.99
CA VAL A 18 -7.68 -2.62 -9.83
C VAL A 18 -7.43 -1.74 -8.61
N SER A 19 -8.36 -0.83 -8.35
CA SER A 19 -8.58 -0.37 -6.98
C SER A 19 -8.86 -1.61 -6.15
N ILE A 20 -8.05 -1.86 -5.12
CA ILE A 20 -8.29 -2.90 -4.12
C ILE A 20 -9.61 -2.56 -3.42
N ALA A 21 -10.72 -2.96 -4.03
CA ALA A 21 -12.07 -2.85 -3.49
C ALA A 21 -12.48 -4.24 -3.03
N GLY A 22 -11.90 -4.66 -1.92
CA GLY A 22 -12.27 -5.89 -1.22
C GLY A 22 -13.48 -5.70 -0.31
N ALA A 23 -14.66 -5.33 -0.83
CA ALA A 23 -15.90 -5.51 -0.09
C ALA A 23 -17.13 -5.58 -1.01
N ALA A 24 -17.80 -6.74 -1.00
CA ALA A 24 -19.02 -6.98 -1.75
C ALA A 24 -20.25 -6.38 -1.04
N GLY A 25 -21.04 -5.60 -1.78
CA GLY A 25 -22.50 -5.55 -1.62
C GLY A 25 -23.12 -4.34 -0.90
N LEU A 26 -23.84 -3.54 -1.70
CA LEU A 26 -24.96 -2.66 -1.35
C LEU A 26 -24.64 -1.37 -0.58
N GLY A 27 -24.36 -0.30 -1.34
CA GLY A 27 -24.48 1.08 -0.87
C GLY A 27 -23.37 1.59 0.03
N ALA A 28 -22.21 0.92 0.04
CA ALA A 28 -21.02 1.36 0.76
C ALA A 28 -20.59 2.74 0.25
N ALA A 29 -20.37 3.67 1.17
CA ALA A 29 -19.72 4.92 0.87
C ALA A 29 -18.28 4.67 0.39
N ALA A 30 -17.75 5.61 -0.38
CA ALA A 30 -16.50 5.43 -1.08
C ALA A 30 -15.33 5.53 -0.10
N VAL A 31 -14.73 4.39 0.24
CA VAL A 31 -13.44 4.36 0.94
C VAL A 31 -12.42 5.07 0.05
N THR A 32 -11.75 6.07 0.61
CA THR A 32 -10.76 6.90 -0.07
C THR A 32 -9.51 6.98 0.78
N ASP A 33 -8.34 7.11 0.13
CA ASP A 33 -7.09 7.34 0.84
C ASP A 33 -7.11 8.74 1.45
N MET A 34 -7.14 8.80 2.78
CA MET A 34 -7.15 10.02 3.56
C MET A 34 -5.74 10.50 3.90
N ALA A 35 -4.77 9.58 3.92
CA ALA A 35 -3.35 9.88 4.02
C ALA A 35 -2.55 8.96 3.08
N ASN A 36 -1.52 9.52 2.46
CA ASN A 36 -0.50 8.82 1.68
C ASN A 36 0.80 9.59 1.87
N GLU A 37 1.57 9.21 2.89
CA GLU A 37 2.71 9.99 3.38
C GLU A 37 3.99 9.17 3.37
N GLU A 38 5.11 9.82 3.05
CA GLU A 38 6.46 9.30 3.25
C GLU A 38 6.94 9.69 4.64
N VAL A 39 7.43 8.72 5.41
CA VAL A 39 7.98 8.94 6.76
C VAL A 39 9.33 8.25 6.89
N ILE A 40 10.23 8.84 7.67
CA ILE A 40 11.49 8.20 8.03
C ILE A 40 11.32 7.67 9.46
N PHE A 41 11.42 6.36 9.63
CA PHE A 41 11.25 5.77 10.95
C PHE A 41 12.53 5.94 11.78
N ASP A 42 12.40 6.42 13.00
CA ASP A 42 13.47 6.55 14.00
C ASP A 42 13.07 5.74 15.22
N ASP A 43 13.90 4.78 15.66
CA ASP A 43 13.57 3.88 16.78
C ASP A 43 13.47 4.57 18.15
N SER A 44 13.89 5.84 18.21
CA SER A 44 13.71 6.70 19.37
C SER A 44 12.31 7.29 19.48
N SER A 45 11.49 7.14 18.42
CA SER A 45 10.07 7.45 18.36
C SER A 45 9.24 6.28 17.81
N ASN A 46 7.92 6.39 17.95
CA ASN A 46 6.99 5.45 17.32
C ASN A 46 6.43 6.12 16.06
N LEU A 47 6.12 5.32 15.04
CA LEU A 47 5.25 5.77 13.97
C LEU A 47 3.81 5.75 14.50
N THR A 48 3.19 6.91 14.63
CA THR A 48 1.83 7.05 15.14
C THR A 48 0.89 7.45 14.02
N VAL A 49 -0.20 6.70 13.87
CA VAL A 49 -1.31 7.04 12.99
C VAL A 49 -2.50 7.38 13.85
N SER A 50 -3.07 8.57 13.65
CA SER A 50 -4.27 9.03 14.34
C SER A 50 -5.38 9.30 13.34
N VAL A 51 -6.59 8.84 13.64
CA VAL A 51 -7.80 9.11 12.85
C VAL A 51 -8.81 9.81 13.74
N ASP A 52 -9.21 11.01 13.33
CA ASP A 52 -10.27 11.76 13.97
C ASP A 52 -11.62 11.35 13.38
N TRP A 53 -12.48 10.75 14.20
CA TRP A 53 -13.79 10.29 13.77
C TRP A 53 -14.86 11.35 13.95
N ARG A 54 -15.80 11.43 13.02
CA ARG A 54 -16.96 12.32 13.15
C ARG A 54 -17.81 11.92 14.35
N ASP A 55 -18.43 12.92 15.00
CA ASP A 55 -19.43 12.70 16.06
C ASP A 55 -20.58 11.78 15.62
N GLY A 56 -20.89 11.77 14.32
CA GLY A 56 -21.96 10.98 13.72
C GLY A 56 -21.51 9.67 13.09
N ALA A 57 -20.24 9.29 13.26
CA ALA A 57 -19.70 8.12 12.60
C ALA A 57 -20.41 6.84 13.07
N ASP A 58 -20.56 5.86 12.17
CA ASP A 58 -20.94 4.51 12.54
C ASP A 58 -19.84 3.89 13.38
N SER A 59 -20.18 3.35 14.54
CA SER A 59 -19.23 2.64 15.42
C SER A 59 -18.59 1.40 14.80
N SER A 60 -19.04 0.97 13.62
CA SER A 60 -18.45 -0.10 12.82
C SER A 60 -17.64 0.41 11.62
N ALA A 61 -17.58 1.73 11.40
CA ALA A 61 -16.69 2.31 10.41
C ALA A 61 -15.24 1.98 10.77
N THR A 62 -14.41 1.80 9.75
CA THR A 62 -13.01 1.42 9.89
C THR A 62 -12.11 2.32 9.06
N ALA A 63 -10.87 2.45 9.52
CA ALA A 63 -9.76 3.01 8.77
C ALA A 63 -8.71 1.91 8.64
N ASP A 64 -8.36 1.58 7.41
CA ASP A 64 -7.34 0.60 7.08
C ASP A 64 -6.00 1.30 6.95
N ILE A 65 -4.97 0.77 7.62
CA ILE A 65 -3.61 1.30 7.62
C ILE A 65 -2.72 0.29 6.91
N THR A 66 -1.98 0.76 5.91
CA THR A 66 -0.98 -0.05 5.22
C THR A 66 0.35 0.69 5.16
N VAL A 67 1.43 0.01 5.56
CA VAL A 67 2.80 0.54 5.53
C VAL A 67 3.64 -0.30 4.58
N TYR A 68 4.29 0.35 3.63
CA TYR A 68 5.24 -0.24 2.68
C TYR A 68 6.62 0.38 2.89
N GLY A 69 7.68 -0.35 2.53
CA GLY A 69 8.99 0.30 2.33
C GLY A 69 8.87 1.33 1.20
N GLU A 70 9.42 2.53 1.38
CA GLU A 70 9.28 3.61 0.40
C GLU A 70 9.86 3.22 -0.97
N ASP A 71 11.05 2.61 -0.97
CA ASP A 71 11.73 2.11 -2.18
C ASP A 71 10.96 0.95 -2.85
N ALA A 72 10.08 0.26 -2.11
CA ALA A 72 9.21 -0.78 -2.65
C ALA A 72 7.89 -0.24 -3.21
N TYR A 73 7.48 0.95 -2.78
CA TYR A 73 6.26 1.61 -3.26
C TYR A 73 6.52 2.52 -4.48
N HIS A 74 7.70 3.12 -4.57
CA HIS A 74 8.16 3.87 -5.74
C HIS A 74 9.32 3.16 -6.43
N VAL A 75 9.12 2.77 -7.70
CA VAL A 75 10.22 2.36 -8.58
C VAL A 75 10.44 3.49 -9.58
N ASP A 76 11.62 4.11 -9.56
CA ASP A 76 11.99 5.23 -10.45
C ASP A 76 11.08 6.48 -10.41
N GLY A 77 10.38 6.68 -9.29
CA GLY A 77 9.49 7.83 -9.10
C GLY A 77 8.11 7.67 -9.74
N ASP A 78 7.80 6.48 -10.25
CA ASP A 78 6.44 6.03 -10.53
C ASP A 78 5.99 5.08 -9.40
N ASP A 79 4.71 5.14 -9.02
CA ASP A 79 4.14 4.15 -8.10
C ASP A 79 4.33 2.75 -8.71
N VAL A 80 4.79 1.76 -7.93
CA VAL A 80 4.98 0.36 -8.39
C VAL A 80 3.71 -0.21 -9.02
N THR A 81 2.56 0.33 -8.65
CA THR A 81 1.25 -0.03 -9.18
C THR A 81 1.01 0.41 -10.63
N ASP A 82 1.77 1.36 -11.18
CA ASP A 82 1.43 1.99 -12.48
C ASP A 82 2.48 1.83 -13.58
N SER A 83 3.72 1.36 -13.34
CA SER A 83 4.72 1.48 -14.41
C SER A 83 6.02 0.66 -14.35
N HIS A 84 6.27 -0.08 -15.45
CA HIS A 84 7.58 -0.38 -16.07
C HIS A 84 8.27 -1.75 -15.91
N LEU A 85 7.73 -2.73 -15.18
CA LEU A 85 8.29 -4.10 -15.26
C LEU A 85 7.70 -4.88 -16.43
N ASN A 86 8.21 -4.57 -17.62
CA ASN A 86 7.99 -5.40 -18.79
C ASN A 86 8.92 -6.61 -18.69
N ALA A 87 8.44 -7.77 -18.26
CA ALA A 87 9.14 -8.99 -18.65
C ALA A 87 9.03 -9.11 -20.17
N THR A 88 10.13 -8.88 -20.88
CA THR A 88 10.09 -8.67 -22.33
C THR A 88 9.96 -9.98 -23.10
N THR A 89 10.43 -11.08 -22.53
CA THR A 89 10.53 -12.38 -23.22
C THR A 89 10.58 -13.54 -22.24
N LEU A 90 9.86 -14.62 -22.56
CA LEU A 90 10.07 -15.95 -21.98
C LEU A 90 10.90 -16.79 -22.95
N THR A 91 12.04 -17.31 -22.50
CA THR A 91 12.88 -18.24 -23.27
C THR A 91 12.88 -19.60 -22.60
N GLY A 92 11.99 -20.49 -23.05
CA GLY A 92 11.77 -21.77 -22.38
C GLY A 92 11.01 -21.55 -21.07
N THR A 93 11.69 -21.66 -19.93
CA THR A 93 11.12 -21.40 -18.60
C THR A 93 11.70 -20.15 -17.93
N VAL A 94 12.67 -19.50 -18.58
CA VAL A 94 13.38 -18.34 -18.03
C VAL A 94 12.74 -17.06 -18.53
N ALA A 95 12.29 -16.22 -17.60
CA ALA A 95 11.79 -14.89 -17.88
C ALA A 95 12.91 -13.86 -17.66
N GLU A 96 12.94 -12.84 -18.52
CA GLU A 96 13.87 -11.70 -18.42
C GLU A 96 13.07 -10.46 -17.99
N PHE A 97 13.51 -9.83 -16.91
CA PHE A 97 12.96 -8.61 -16.32
C PHE A 97 13.94 -7.47 -16.49
N ASP A 98 13.41 -6.30 -16.84
CA ASP A 98 14.15 -5.05 -16.70
C ASP A 98 14.11 -4.66 -15.21
N THR A 99 15.19 -4.97 -14.48
CA THR A 99 15.25 -4.83 -13.02
C THR A 99 15.92 -3.53 -12.58
N GLU A 100 16.08 -2.56 -13.47
CA GLU A 100 16.50 -1.22 -13.05
C GLU A 100 15.55 -0.75 -11.93
N ASN A 101 16.12 -0.59 -10.73
CA ASN A 101 15.48 0.00 -9.55
C ASN A 101 14.35 -0.80 -8.88
N VAL A 102 14.34 -2.13 -9.00
CA VAL A 102 13.42 -2.98 -8.21
C VAL A 102 13.90 -3.15 -6.77
N SER A 103 13.06 -2.81 -5.79
CA SER A 103 13.32 -3.12 -4.38
C SER A 103 13.19 -4.62 -4.09
N ASN A 104 13.98 -5.12 -3.14
CA ASN A 104 13.88 -6.52 -2.70
C ASN A 104 12.54 -6.86 -2.04
N ASP A 105 11.82 -5.84 -1.55
CA ASP A 105 10.51 -5.97 -0.89
C ASP A 105 9.37 -5.81 -1.92
N THR A 106 9.55 -6.36 -3.13
CA THR A 106 8.56 -6.35 -4.20
C THR A 106 8.33 -7.77 -4.70
N SER A 107 7.07 -8.10 -4.96
CA SER A 107 6.65 -9.34 -5.59
C SER A 107 6.07 -9.09 -6.98
N PHE A 108 6.18 -10.09 -7.85
CA PHE A 108 5.75 -10.02 -9.24
C PHE A 108 4.81 -11.17 -9.59
N ASP A 109 3.63 -10.83 -10.09
CA ASP A 109 2.71 -11.77 -10.69
C ASP A 109 2.91 -11.77 -12.21
N VAL A 110 3.42 -12.89 -12.73
CA VAL A 110 3.64 -13.12 -14.17
C VAL A 110 2.48 -13.93 -14.72
N GLU A 111 1.62 -13.31 -15.52
CA GLU A 111 0.53 -13.99 -16.20
C GLU A 111 1.02 -14.64 -17.50
N LEU A 112 0.78 -15.94 -17.67
CA LEU A 112 1.16 -16.69 -18.85
C LEU A 112 -0.06 -17.06 -19.72
N ASP A 113 0.16 -17.16 -21.03
CA ASP A 113 -0.88 -17.53 -22.00
C ASP A 113 -1.33 -19.00 -21.91
N SER A 114 -0.48 -19.86 -21.37
CA SER A 114 -0.79 -21.26 -21.14
C SER A 114 -1.67 -21.39 -19.90
N SER A 115 -2.92 -21.81 -20.11
CA SER A 115 -3.89 -22.14 -19.05
C SER A 115 -4.23 -21.05 -18.02
N ALA A 116 -3.88 -19.78 -18.26
CA ALA A 116 -4.08 -18.68 -17.30
C ALA A 116 -3.40 -18.97 -15.95
N THR A 117 -2.16 -19.45 -15.99
CA THR A 117 -1.33 -19.60 -14.81
C THR A 117 -0.67 -18.26 -14.50
N THR A 118 -0.88 -17.77 -13.28
CA THR A 118 -0.08 -16.69 -12.70
C THR A 118 1.04 -17.31 -11.90
N VAL A 119 2.28 -16.91 -12.17
CA VAL A 119 3.46 -17.30 -11.39
C VAL A 119 3.89 -16.10 -10.56
N THR A 120 3.77 -16.23 -9.24
CA THR A 120 4.24 -15.21 -8.30
C THR A 120 5.72 -15.47 -7.98
N ILE A 121 6.55 -14.44 -8.11
CA ILE A 121 7.98 -14.48 -7.82
C ILE A 121 8.36 -13.33 -6.88
N ALA A 122 9.37 -13.50 -6.02
CA ALA A 122 9.91 -12.37 -5.24
C ALA A 122 11.02 -11.67 -6.05
N ALA A 123 11.21 -10.37 -5.85
CA ALA A 123 12.30 -9.61 -6.46
C ALA A 123 13.67 -10.22 -6.14
N ALA A 124 13.84 -10.73 -4.92
CA ALA A 124 15.06 -11.40 -4.46
C ALA A 124 15.39 -12.71 -5.22
N ASP A 125 14.42 -13.28 -5.96
CA ASP A 125 14.63 -14.48 -6.79
C ASP A 125 15.15 -14.12 -8.20
N ILE A 126 15.11 -12.84 -8.59
CA ILE A 126 15.64 -12.39 -9.87
C ILE A 126 17.16 -12.26 -9.75
N ALA A 127 17.88 -12.92 -10.65
CA ALA A 127 19.34 -12.86 -10.67
C ALA A 127 19.84 -11.46 -11.07
N ASP A 128 21.10 -11.15 -10.74
CA ASP A 128 21.76 -9.88 -11.07
C ASP A 128 21.74 -9.53 -12.58
N ASP A 129 21.51 -10.51 -13.45
CA ASP A 129 21.37 -10.32 -14.90
C ASP A 129 19.93 -10.10 -15.36
N GLY A 130 19.00 -9.92 -14.43
CA GLY A 130 17.58 -9.70 -14.69
C GLY A 130 16.79 -10.97 -15.03
N THR A 131 17.35 -12.16 -14.81
CA THR A 131 16.69 -13.42 -15.21
C THR A 131 16.16 -14.23 -14.03
N VAL A 132 15.08 -14.96 -14.25
CA VAL A 132 14.48 -15.88 -13.26
C VAL A 132 13.88 -17.11 -13.93
N ASP A 133 14.09 -18.29 -13.35
CA ASP A 133 13.50 -19.55 -13.85
C ASP A 133 12.14 -19.82 -13.18
N LEU A 134 11.07 -19.47 -13.89
CA LEU A 134 9.69 -19.58 -13.41
C LEU A 134 9.30 -21.02 -13.06
N SER A 135 9.97 -22.03 -13.64
CA SER A 135 9.66 -23.44 -13.35
C SER A 135 9.96 -23.84 -11.90
N THR A 136 10.74 -23.03 -11.19
CA THR A 136 11.02 -23.23 -9.77
C THR A 136 9.96 -22.60 -8.87
N HIS A 137 9.06 -21.78 -9.41
CA HIS A 137 8.06 -21.01 -8.67
C HIS A 137 6.62 -21.40 -9.02
N THR A 138 6.44 -22.32 -9.96
CA THR A 138 5.15 -22.95 -10.23
C THR A 138 5.25 -24.47 -10.20
N ALA A 139 4.14 -25.11 -9.80
CA ALA A 139 3.97 -26.56 -9.96
C ALA A 139 3.46 -26.94 -11.36
N ASP A 140 3.01 -25.95 -12.14
CA ASP A 140 2.52 -26.16 -13.49
C ASP A 140 3.68 -26.41 -14.45
N SER A 141 3.40 -27.21 -15.48
CA SER A 141 4.41 -27.51 -16.49
C SER A 141 4.52 -26.34 -17.45
N LEU A 142 5.58 -25.54 -17.29
CA LEU A 142 5.94 -24.53 -18.28
C LEU A 142 6.48 -25.19 -19.54
N THR A 143 6.08 -24.68 -20.70
CA THR A 143 6.53 -25.15 -22.01
C THR A 143 7.21 -24.04 -22.79
N ALA A 144 8.01 -24.40 -23.79
CA ALA A 144 8.67 -23.42 -24.65
C ALA A 144 7.71 -22.63 -25.56
N ASP A 145 6.44 -23.03 -25.62
CA ASP A 145 5.40 -22.33 -26.37
C ASP A 145 4.67 -21.28 -25.51
N ASP A 146 4.94 -21.23 -24.20
CA ASP A 146 4.30 -20.29 -23.29
C ASP A 146 4.83 -18.86 -23.53
N THR A 147 3.97 -17.88 -23.33
CA THR A 147 4.31 -16.45 -23.46
C THR A 147 3.77 -15.65 -22.28
N ILE A 148 4.51 -14.60 -21.92
CA ILE A 148 4.09 -13.67 -20.86
C ILE A 148 3.04 -12.73 -21.44
N LEU A 149 1.87 -12.70 -20.81
CA LEU A 149 0.76 -11.82 -21.15
C LEU A 149 0.87 -10.48 -20.41
N SER A 150 1.18 -10.55 -19.12
CA SER A 150 1.30 -9.39 -18.25
C SER A 150 2.25 -9.69 -17.09
N VAL A 151 2.82 -8.63 -16.52
CA VAL A 151 3.54 -8.67 -15.26
C VAL A 151 2.95 -7.57 -14.39
N THR A 152 2.57 -7.92 -13.17
CA THR A 152 2.09 -6.95 -12.18
C THR A 152 3.03 -6.98 -10.99
N ALA A 153 3.57 -5.82 -10.64
CA ALA A 153 4.40 -5.65 -9.45
C ALA A 153 3.54 -5.25 -8.26
N THR A 154 3.86 -5.78 -7.08
CA THR A 154 3.20 -5.45 -5.82
C THR A 154 4.26 -5.21 -4.76
N ALA A 155 4.21 -4.04 -4.12
CA ALA A 155 5.03 -3.73 -2.96
C ALA A 155 4.66 -4.65 -1.80
N ASP A 156 5.64 -5.27 -1.15
CA ASP A 156 5.41 -6.09 0.02
C ASP A 156 5.00 -5.18 1.19
N THR A 157 3.92 -5.59 1.87
CA THR A 157 3.41 -4.87 3.02
C THR A 157 4.23 -5.19 4.26
N VAL A 158 4.75 -4.15 4.92
CA VAL A 158 5.48 -4.28 6.18
C VAL A 158 4.49 -4.36 7.34
N VAL A 159 3.50 -3.45 7.37
CA VAL A 159 2.43 -3.43 8.37
C VAL A 159 1.07 -3.33 7.68
N SER A 160 0.12 -4.15 8.11
CA SER A 160 -1.29 -4.05 7.76
C SER A 160 -2.12 -4.10 9.03
N ASP A 161 -2.92 -3.07 9.25
CA ASP A 161 -3.72 -2.92 10.47
C ASP A 161 -5.03 -2.20 10.17
N SER A 162 -5.95 -2.19 11.13
CA SER A 162 -7.23 -1.50 11.02
C SER A 162 -7.65 -0.88 12.36
N MET A 163 -8.21 0.31 12.30
CA MET A 163 -8.82 0.98 13.45
C MET A 163 -10.33 1.02 13.29
N THR A 164 -11.04 0.72 14.36
CA THR A 164 -12.50 0.90 14.41
C THR A 164 -12.82 2.29 14.94
N ALA A 165 -13.86 2.91 14.41
CA ALA A 165 -14.31 4.23 14.81
C ALA A 165 -14.70 4.30 16.30
N ASP A 166 -14.23 5.36 16.95
CA ASP A 166 -14.78 5.85 18.21
C ASP A 166 -15.45 7.21 17.92
N PRO A 167 -16.77 7.22 17.63
CA PRO A 167 -17.44 8.42 17.11
C PRO A 167 -17.25 9.66 17.99
N GLY A 168 -16.76 10.74 17.38
CA GLY A 168 -16.46 12.01 18.05
C GLY A 168 -15.14 12.05 18.81
N ASN A 169 -14.34 10.98 18.73
CA ASN A 169 -13.03 10.88 19.35
C ASN A 169 -11.95 10.55 18.30
N THR A 170 -10.70 10.68 18.72
CA THR A 170 -9.52 10.25 17.95
C THR A 170 -9.14 8.83 18.36
N THR A 171 -8.92 7.96 17.39
CA THR A 171 -8.28 6.65 17.61
C THR A 171 -6.83 6.73 17.12
N GLU A 172 -5.91 6.13 17.88
CA GLU A 172 -4.48 6.13 17.56
C GLU A 172 -3.94 4.69 17.52
N ALA A 173 -3.02 4.44 16.59
CA ALA A 173 -2.19 3.24 16.51
C ALA A 173 -0.71 3.64 16.48
N GLU A 174 0.13 2.90 17.19
CA GLU A 174 1.57 3.12 17.26
C GLU A 174 2.30 1.89 16.72
N TYR A 175 3.29 2.11 15.86
CA TYR A 175 4.11 1.08 15.25
C TYR A 175 5.58 1.29 15.59
N THR A 176 6.28 0.17 15.78
CA THR A 176 7.65 0.12 16.30
C THR A 176 8.49 -0.90 15.54
N THR A 177 9.75 -1.06 15.94
CA THR A 177 10.61 -2.14 15.40
C THR A 177 10.09 -3.55 15.69
N ALA A 178 9.21 -3.72 16.69
CA ALA A 178 8.57 -5.00 16.95
C ALA A 178 7.55 -5.39 15.87
N ASP A 179 7.07 -4.40 15.10
CA ASP A 179 6.06 -4.55 14.04
C ASP A 179 6.70 -4.76 12.67
N GLY A 180 8.04 -4.84 12.59
CA GLY A 180 8.79 -5.06 11.36
C GLY A 180 9.41 -3.81 10.76
N LEU A 181 9.23 -2.64 11.40
CA LEU A 181 9.91 -1.40 11.01
C LEU A 181 11.40 -1.46 11.39
N THR A 182 12.24 -0.77 10.62
CA THR A 182 13.69 -0.72 10.77
C THR A 182 14.12 0.73 10.94
N ASP A 183 14.97 0.97 11.93
CA ASP A 183 15.51 2.30 12.24
C ASP A 183 16.27 2.89 11.05
N GLY A 184 15.92 4.12 10.68
CA GLY A 184 16.52 4.87 9.59
C GLY A 184 15.98 4.56 8.19
N ASP A 185 15.06 3.60 8.06
CA ASP A 185 14.42 3.29 6.77
C ASP A 185 13.24 4.24 6.50
N SER A 186 13.01 4.52 5.22
CA SER A 186 11.86 5.28 4.74
C SER A 186 10.68 4.36 4.47
N TYR A 187 9.49 4.81 4.86
CA TYR A 187 8.24 4.08 4.70
C TYR A 187 7.16 4.95 4.05
N ARG A 188 6.32 4.30 3.27
CA ARG A 188 5.08 4.84 2.73
C ARG A 188 3.92 4.39 3.61
N VAL A 189 3.19 5.33 4.20
CA VAL A 189 2.02 5.06 5.04
C VAL A 189 0.76 5.51 4.30
N ILE A 190 -0.13 4.56 4.02
CA ILE A 190 -1.43 4.81 3.40
C ILE A 190 -2.52 4.50 4.43
N VAL A 191 -3.43 5.45 4.61
CA VAL A 191 -4.60 5.28 5.47
C VAL A 191 -5.85 5.52 4.65
N SER A 192 -6.67 4.47 4.51
CA SER A 192 -7.90 4.50 3.73
C SER A 192 -9.09 4.42 4.67
N ALA A 193 -10.02 5.36 4.57
CA ALA A 193 -11.24 5.37 5.36
C ALA A 193 -12.39 6.00 4.56
N ASP A 194 -13.59 5.87 5.10
CA ASP A 194 -14.76 6.55 4.55
C ASP A 194 -14.72 8.04 4.94
N ASP A 195 -14.63 8.93 3.95
CA ASP A 195 -14.55 10.39 4.13
C ASP A 195 -15.86 11.01 4.69
N THR A 196 -16.92 10.21 4.76
CA THR A 196 -18.16 10.58 5.42
C THR A 196 -18.17 10.26 6.91
N GLU A 197 -17.26 9.39 7.36
CA GLU A 197 -17.15 8.85 8.71
C GLU A 197 -15.93 9.40 9.46
N ALA A 198 -14.79 9.59 8.78
CA ALA A 198 -13.59 10.21 9.32
C ALA A 198 -13.48 11.69 8.90
N ASP A 199 -12.98 12.52 9.81
CA ASP A 199 -12.74 13.95 9.59
C ASP A 199 -11.31 14.23 9.11
N SER A 200 -10.32 13.59 9.73
CA SER A 200 -8.91 13.76 9.39
C SER A 200 -8.07 12.55 9.78
N VAL A 201 -6.93 12.42 9.11
CA VAL A 201 -5.87 11.46 9.45
C VAL A 201 -4.57 12.23 9.62
N THR A 202 -3.80 11.84 10.63
CA THR A 202 -2.43 12.33 10.83
C THR A 202 -1.47 11.16 10.96
N VAL A 203 -0.33 11.27 10.30
CA VAL A 203 0.79 10.34 10.43
C VAL A 203 1.95 11.13 11.04
N ASP A 204 2.48 10.65 12.17
CA ASP A 204 3.57 11.28 12.92
C ASP A 204 4.68 10.25 13.13
N ASP A 205 5.90 10.57 12.71
CA ASP A 205 7.09 9.74 12.93
C ASP A 205 7.76 10.04 14.29
N GLY A 206 7.15 10.90 15.11
CA GLY A 206 7.62 11.38 16.40
C GLY A 206 8.80 12.33 16.32
N SER A 207 9.18 12.78 15.12
CA SER A 207 10.17 13.84 14.96
C SER A 207 9.62 15.16 15.50
N ILE A 208 10.45 15.88 16.26
CA ILE A 208 10.10 17.19 16.84
C ILE A 208 10.01 18.23 15.70
N GLY A 209 8.88 18.25 15.00
CA GLY A 209 8.63 19.15 13.87
C GLY A 209 7.59 18.68 12.85
N GLY A 210 7.19 17.40 12.85
CA GLY A 210 6.37 16.80 11.81
C GLY A 210 4.87 16.74 12.09
N ILE A 211 4.21 17.87 12.41
CA ILE A 211 2.74 17.92 12.32
C ILE A 211 2.38 18.13 10.85
N PHE A 212 2.19 17.04 10.11
CA PHE A 212 1.63 17.05 8.77
C PHE A 212 0.11 16.86 8.88
N THR A 213 -0.61 17.97 9.05
CA THR A 213 -2.07 17.94 8.92
C THR A 213 -2.40 17.85 7.44
N GLY A 214 -2.61 16.62 6.93
CA GLY A 214 -3.18 16.32 5.63
C GLY A 214 -4.65 16.76 5.59
N ALA A 215 -4.90 18.07 5.60
CA ALA A 215 -6.17 18.63 5.19
C ALA A 215 -5.96 19.18 3.78
N ASP A 216 -6.41 18.40 2.79
CA ASP A 216 -7.04 18.83 1.54
C ASP A 216 -6.72 17.79 0.45
N GLY A 217 -7.72 16.96 0.10
CA GLY A 217 -7.67 15.93 -0.94
C GLY A 217 -7.41 16.47 -2.35
N SER A 218 -6.21 16.98 -2.57
CA SER A 218 -5.64 17.34 -3.86
C SER A 218 -4.13 17.12 -3.82
N PRO A 219 -3.55 16.36 -4.78
CA PRO A 219 -2.12 16.14 -4.81
C PRO A 219 -1.42 17.46 -5.18
N GLY A 220 -0.92 18.17 -4.17
CA GLY A 220 -0.17 19.41 -4.36
C GLY A 220 -0.11 20.30 -3.12
N PHE A 221 0.87 20.07 -2.25
CA PHE A 221 1.45 21.00 -1.28
C PHE A 221 0.47 22.02 -0.63
N GLY A 222 -0.12 21.68 0.51
CA GLY A 222 -1.05 22.54 1.27
C GLY A 222 -0.60 22.80 2.70
N VAL A 223 -0.63 24.07 3.11
CA VAL A 223 -0.03 24.61 4.34
C VAL A 223 -1.01 24.49 5.51
N GLY A 224 -0.54 23.93 6.63
CA GLY A 224 -1.33 23.67 7.83
C GLY A 224 -1.91 24.88 8.57
N VAL A 225 -3.05 24.65 9.20
CA VAL A 225 -3.56 25.42 10.34
C VAL A 225 -4.02 24.43 11.40
N ALA A 226 -3.13 24.11 12.35
CA ALA A 226 -3.45 23.27 13.50
C ALA A 226 -4.27 24.05 14.55
N VAL A 227 -5.50 23.61 14.82
CA VAL A 227 -6.25 23.96 16.04
C VAL A 227 -6.12 22.81 17.01
N ILE A 228 -5.10 22.85 17.87
CA ILE A 228 -4.90 21.85 18.92
C ILE A 228 -5.94 22.08 20.02
N ALA A 229 -6.90 21.16 20.17
CA ALA A 229 -7.74 21.04 21.35
C ALA A 229 -7.50 19.69 22.03
N ILE A 230 -6.35 19.55 22.71
CA ILE A 230 -6.09 18.40 23.60
C ILE A 230 -7.01 18.52 24.82
N ALA A 231 -8.11 17.77 24.83
CA ALA A 231 -8.95 17.57 26.01
C ALA A 231 -8.50 16.30 26.75
N SER A 232 -7.38 16.37 27.48
CA SER A 232 -6.95 15.28 28.36
C SER A 232 -7.90 15.16 29.56
N ALA A 233 -8.87 14.25 29.48
CA ALA A 233 -9.74 13.86 30.58
C ALA A 233 -9.00 12.95 31.57
N MET A 234 -8.25 13.54 32.51
CA MET A 234 -7.71 12.79 33.65
C MET A 234 -8.84 12.40 34.62
N VAL A 235 -9.26 11.13 34.57
CA VAL A 235 -10.07 10.49 35.62
C VAL A 235 -9.18 10.27 36.84
N ALA A 236 -9.08 11.28 37.71
CA ALA A 236 -8.49 11.11 39.03
C ALA A 236 -9.45 10.34 39.95
N ARG A 237 -9.26 9.02 40.07
CA ARG A 237 -9.77 8.21 41.19
C ARG A 237 -9.13 8.71 42.49
N VAL A 238 -9.76 9.64 43.19
CA VAL A 238 -9.41 9.92 44.59
C VAL A 238 -9.89 8.75 45.46
N ARG A 239 -8.94 7.89 45.82
CA ARG A 239 -9.08 6.83 46.81
C ARG A 239 -9.04 7.48 48.20
N LEU A 240 -10.20 7.88 48.73
CA LEU A 240 -10.30 8.40 50.09
C LEU A 240 -10.33 7.21 51.07
N GLY A 241 -9.16 6.89 51.62
CA GLY A 241 -9.00 5.94 52.71
C GLY A 241 -8.05 6.49 53.76
N GLY A 242 -8.54 6.61 55.01
CA GLY A 242 -7.70 6.50 56.21
C GLY A 242 -7.66 7.71 57.15
N GLY A 243 -8.38 7.58 58.27
CA GLY A 243 -7.77 7.60 59.61
C GLY A 243 -7.62 8.94 60.35
N SER A 244 -8.55 9.19 61.28
CA SER A 244 -8.28 9.33 62.73
C SER A 244 -9.60 9.51 63.49
#